data_AF-A0AAF0GPJ8-F1
#
_entry.id   AF-A0AAF0GPJ8-F1
#
_cell.length_a   1.000
_cell.length_b   1.000
_cell.length_c   1.000
_cell.angle_alpha   90.00
_cell.angle_beta   90.00
_cell.angle_gamma   90.00
#
_symmetry.space_group_name_H-M   'P 1'
#
loop_
_entity.id
_entity.type
_entity.pdbx_description
1 polymer ?
#
loop_
_entity_poly.entity_id
_entity_poly.type
_entity_poly.pdbx_seq_one_letter_code
_entity_poly.pdbx_strand_id
1 'polypeptide(L)'
;MTKNDFIKDLAAALTSYGVSDAANTIDYYDELIDDRIEGGETEAAVIASLETPHQIASQLADQFQPTQVQHKRMSPVLLVTLVVLLVLGSPLWGSLLLTAIVLLAVGYLLLWIGPFIGGTLAVASIIGGAVSLVFSCFVTLNEGAVVGMMQLGISFAMVGVGILIGGLTWYFSKYIVQFSIGLTRWLIRKSKRQSKAVA
;
A
#
# COMPACT_ATOMS: atom_id res chain seq x y z
N MET A 1 -19.21 -51.65 19.32
CA MET A 1 -18.05 -50.77 19.58
C MET A 1 -18.53 -49.65 20.47
N THR A 2 -17.68 -49.12 21.35
CA THR A 2 -18.00 -47.90 22.11
C THR A 2 -17.65 -46.65 21.29
N LYS A 3 -18.16 -45.48 21.66
CA LYS A 3 -17.84 -44.17 21.09
C LYS A 3 -16.33 -43.95 21.07
N ASN A 4 -15.68 -44.24 22.21
CA ASN A 4 -14.24 -44.13 22.35
C ASN A 4 -13.47 -45.04 21.39
N ASP A 5 -14.01 -46.22 21.06
CA ASP A 5 -13.39 -47.12 20.09
C ASP A 5 -13.59 -46.58 18.67
N PHE A 6 -14.78 -46.09 18.34
CA PHE A 6 -15.10 -45.50 17.03
C PHE A 6 -14.21 -44.28 16.71
N ILE A 7 -14.06 -43.36 17.66
CA ILE A 7 -13.24 -42.16 17.49
C ILE A 7 -11.76 -42.50 17.34
N LYS A 8 -11.26 -43.49 18.10
CA LYS A 8 -9.88 -43.98 17.95
C LYS A 8 -9.63 -44.59 16.58
N ASP A 9 -10.56 -45.43 16.11
CA ASP A 9 -10.46 -46.08 14.80
C ASP A 9 -10.57 -45.04 13.67
N LEU A 10 -11.40 -44.01 13.84
CA LEU A 10 -11.52 -42.89 12.89
C LEU A 10 -10.24 -42.06 12.83
N ALA A 11 -9.64 -41.74 13.98
CA ALA A 11 -8.36 -41.04 14.02
C ALA A 11 -7.23 -41.83 13.35
N ALA A 12 -7.18 -43.14 13.58
CA ALA A 12 -6.21 -44.02 12.93
C ALA A 12 -6.43 -44.10 11.41
N ALA A 13 -7.69 -44.20 10.97
CA ALA A 13 -8.03 -44.20 9.56
C ALA A 13 -7.67 -42.86 8.89
N LEU A 14 -8.10 -41.72 9.43
CA LEU A 14 -7.80 -40.39 8.89
C LEU A 14 -6.29 -40.14 8.75
N THR A 15 -5.51 -40.62 9.72
CA THR A 15 -4.03 -40.55 9.67
C THR A 15 -3.48 -41.45 8.55
N SER A 16 -3.98 -42.68 8.42
CA SER A 16 -3.57 -43.62 7.37
C SER A 16 -3.90 -43.12 5.96
N TYR A 17 -4.99 -42.37 5.80
CA TYR A 17 -5.41 -41.80 4.52
C TYR A 17 -4.83 -40.41 4.24
N GLY A 18 -4.12 -39.79 5.20
CA GLY A 18 -3.44 -38.50 5.00
C GLY A 18 -4.38 -37.29 4.91
N VAL A 19 -5.55 -37.35 5.56
CA VAL A 19 -6.53 -36.26 5.55
C VAL A 19 -6.00 -35.06 6.34
N SER A 20 -5.88 -33.89 5.70
CA SER A 20 -5.29 -32.69 6.34
C SER A 20 -6.13 -32.15 7.50
N ASP A 21 -7.44 -32.39 7.46
CA ASP A 21 -8.42 -31.86 8.42
C ASP A 21 -8.90 -32.91 9.45
N ALA A 22 -8.02 -33.83 9.81
CA ALA A 22 -8.37 -34.97 10.66
C ALA A 22 -8.92 -34.56 12.04
N ALA A 23 -8.37 -33.52 12.67
CA ALA A 23 -8.80 -33.06 14.00
C ALA A 23 -10.24 -32.54 14.01
N ASN A 24 -10.60 -31.65 13.07
CA ASN A 24 -11.96 -31.13 12.95
C ASN A 24 -12.97 -32.21 12.59
N THR A 25 -12.55 -33.20 11.80
CA THR A 25 -13.39 -34.36 11.48
C THR A 25 -13.67 -35.20 12.74
N ILE A 26 -12.65 -35.45 13.56
CA ILE A 26 -12.80 -36.18 14.82
C ILE A 26 -13.75 -35.45 15.76
N ASP A 27 -13.55 -34.15 15.95
CA ASP A 27 -14.38 -33.32 16.85
C ASP A 27 -15.85 -33.31 16.38
N TYR A 28 -16.09 -33.19 15.06
CA TYR A 28 -17.45 -33.24 14.51
C TYR A 28 -18.18 -34.55 14.81
N TYR A 29 -17.51 -35.69 14.64
CA TYR A 29 -18.13 -36.99 14.93
C TYR A 29 -18.26 -37.24 16.43
N ASP A 30 -17.39 -36.67 17.27
CA ASP A 30 -17.49 -36.76 18.73
C ASP A 30 -18.72 -36.00 19.25
N GLU A 31 -18.94 -34.77 18.77
CA GLU A 31 -20.14 -33.95 19.07
C GLU A 31 -21.41 -34.58 18.50
N LEU A 32 -21.38 -35.05 17.24
CA LEU A 32 -22.54 -35.68 16.60
C LEU A 32 -23.03 -36.93 17.34
N ILE A 33 -22.12 -37.73 17.88
CA ILE A 33 -22.48 -38.92 18.66
C ILE A 33 -23.07 -38.49 20.01
N ASP A 34 -22.51 -37.48 20.68
CA ASP A 34 -23.02 -36.97 21.95
C ASP A 34 -24.44 -36.38 21.81
N ASP A 35 -24.69 -35.56 20.80
CA ASP A 35 -26.00 -34.96 20.53
C ASP A 35 -27.10 -36.03 20.37
N ARG A 36 -26.77 -37.16 19.74
CA ARG A 36 -27.74 -38.26 19.52
C ARG A 36 -27.96 -39.10 20.76
N ILE A 37 -26.92 -39.26 21.60
CA ILE A 37 -27.06 -39.92 22.90
C ILE A 37 -27.92 -39.05 23.83
N GLU A 38 -27.72 -37.73 23.85
CA GLU A 38 -28.56 -36.78 24.59
C GLU A 38 -30.01 -36.76 24.08
N GLY A 39 -30.21 -37.00 22.78
CA GLY A 39 -31.52 -37.22 22.16
C GLY A 39 -32.24 -38.51 22.57
N GLY A 40 -31.62 -39.34 23.42
CA GLY A 40 -32.21 -40.58 23.96
C GLY A 40 -31.94 -41.83 23.13
N GLU A 41 -31.06 -41.77 22.13
CA GLU A 41 -30.61 -42.95 21.39
C GLU A 41 -29.51 -43.69 22.16
N THR A 42 -29.52 -45.03 22.10
CA THR A 42 -28.43 -45.82 22.69
C THR A 42 -27.17 -45.70 21.85
N GLU A 43 -26.01 -45.54 22.48
CA GLU A 43 -24.69 -45.43 21.84
C GLU A 43 -24.44 -46.47 20.73
N ALA A 44 -24.83 -47.72 20.96
CA ALA A 44 -24.69 -48.80 19.97
C ALA A 44 -25.55 -48.58 18.71
N ALA A 45 -26.74 -47.99 18.84
CA ALA A 45 -27.62 -47.69 17.71
C ALA A 45 -27.11 -46.49 16.90
N VAL A 46 -26.57 -45.47 17.58
CA VAL A 46 -25.96 -44.30 16.93
C VAL A 46 -24.78 -44.75 16.08
N ILE A 47 -23.85 -45.51 16.64
CA ILE A 47 -22.66 -45.95 15.92
C ILE A 47 -23.01 -46.93 14.79
N ALA A 48 -24.02 -47.78 14.96
CA ALA A 48 -24.50 -48.67 13.89
C ALA A 48 -25.16 -47.91 12.73
N SER A 49 -25.65 -46.69 12.97
CA SER A 49 -26.21 -45.83 11.93
C SER A 49 -25.16 -45.00 11.18
N LEU A 50 -23.94 -44.91 11.73
CA LEU A 50 -22.81 -44.22 11.09
C LEU A 50 -22.11 -45.17 10.10
N GLU A 51 -21.45 -44.58 9.10
CA GLU A 51 -20.55 -45.32 8.22
C GLU A 51 -19.30 -45.78 8.99
N THR A 52 -18.62 -46.79 8.46
CA THR A 52 -17.41 -47.30 9.13
C THR A 52 -16.30 -46.23 9.13
N PRO A 53 -15.44 -46.18 10.18
CA PRO A 53 -14.35 -45.20 10.25
C PRO A 53 -13.44 -45.17 9.00
N HIS A 54 -13.21 -46.33 8.39
CA HIS A 54 -12.46 -46.44 7.13
C HIS A 54 -13.18 -45.84 5.92
N GLN A 55 -14.51 -45.98 5.83
CA GLN A 55 -15.30 -45.40 4.74
C GLN A 55 -15.28 -43.87 4.82
N ILE A 56 -15.49 -43.31 6.03
CA ILE A 56 -15.41 -41.86 6.28
C ILE A 56 -14.04 -41.34 5.86
N ALA A 57 -12.96 -41.96 6.34
CA ALA A 57 -11.61 -41.53 6.00
C ALA A 57 -11.30 -41.62 4.50
N SER A 58 -11.79 -42.67 3.81
CA SER A 58 -11.59 -42.82 2.36
C SER A 58 -12.34 -41.76 1.54
N GLN A 59 -13.57 -41.41 1.91
CA GLN A 59 -14.36 -40.39 1.23
C GLN A 59 -13.74 -39.00 1.40
N LEU A 60 -13.29 -38.68 2.62
CA LEU A 60 -12.62 -37.42 2.88
C LEU A 60 -11.27 -37.34 2.16
N ALA A 61 -10.52 -38.43 2.06
CA ALA A 61 -9.26 -38.45 1.32
C ALA A 61 -9.45 -38.12 -0.18
N ASP A 62 -10.52 -38.62 -0.79
CA ASP A 62 -10.86 -38.31 -2.18
C ASP A 62 -11.38 -36.88 -2.35
N GLN A 63 -12.12 -36.36 -1.37
CA GLN A 63 -12.66 -34.99 -1.40
C GLN A 63 -11.59 -33.92 -1.12
N PHE A 64 -10.61 -34.24 -0.26
CA PHE A 64 -9.50 -33.37 0.13
C PHE A 64 -8.20 -33.65 -0.64
N GLN A 65 -8.25 -34.39 -1.76
CA GLN A 65 -7.15 -34.34 -2.71
C GLN A 65 -6.87 -32.86 -2.96
N PRO A 66 -5.66 -32.36 -2.65
CA PRO A 66 -5.35 -30.96 -2.80
C PRO A 66 -5.63 -30.65 -4.26
N THR A 67 -6.69 -29.86 -4.51
CA THR A 67 -6.96 -29.34 -5.84
C THR A 67 -5.66 -28.74 -6.28
N GLN A 68 -4.98 -29.41 -7.22
CA GLN A 68 -3.73 -28.92 -7.73
C GLN A 68 -4.12 -27.62 -8.40
N VAL A 69 -3.92 -26.52 -7.69
CA VAL A 69 -3.99 -25.17 -8.20
C VAL A 69 -3.10 -25.25 -9.42
N GLN A 70 -3.70 -25.25 -10.61
CA GLN A 70 -2.96 -25.36 -11.86
C GLN A 70 -2.18 -24.06 -11.99
N HIS A 71 -1.05 -23.97 -11.31
CA HIS A 71 -0.03 -23.00 -11.60
C HIS A 71 0.35 -23.29 -13.04
N LYS A 72 -0.11 -22.42 -13.94
CA LYS A 72 0.23 -22.45 -15.36
C LYS A 72 1.74 -22.52 -15.45
N ARG A 73 2.29 -23.72 -15.66
CA ARG A 73 3.73 -23.95 -15.70
C ARG A 73 4.26 -23.19 -16.91
N MET A 74 5.04 -22.14 -16.66
CA MET A 74 5.74 -21.45 -17.75
C MET A 74 6.62 -22.47 -18.46
N SER A 75 6.69 -22.40 -19.80
CA SER A 75 7.50 -23.36 -20.54
C SER A 75 8.96 -23.25 -20.08
N PRO A 76 9.71 -24.36 -20.00
CA PRO A 76 11.11 -24.35 -19.60
C PRO A 76 11.95 -23.43 -20.50
N VAL A 77 11.56 -23.29 -21.78
CA VAL A 77 12.16 -22.34 -22.72
C VAL A 77 11.92 -20.89 -22.31
N LEU A 78 10.70 -20.54 -21.86
CA LEU A 78 10.40 -19.21 -21.33
C LEU A 78 11.21 -18.91 -20.07
N LEU A 79 11.34 -19.90 -19.18
CA LEU A 79 12.08 -19.78 -17.93
C LEU A 79 13.58 -19.56 -18.21
N VAL A 80 14.17 -20.36 -19.10
CA VAL A 80 15.57 -20.21 -19.53
C VAL A 80 15.79 -18.88 -20.25
N THR A 81 14.87 -18.48 -21.14
CA THR A 81 14.97 -17.19 -21.84
C THR A 81 14.90 -16.03 -20.86
N LEU A 82 14.02 -16.10 -19.86
CA LEU A 82 13.87 -15.08 -18.83
C LEU A 82 15.12 -15.02 -17.94
N VAL A 83 15.67 -16.16 -17.54
CA VAL A 83 16.93 -16.23 -16.77
C VAL A 83 18.10 -15.69 -17.57
N VAL A 84 18.25 -16.06 -18.85
CA VAL A 84 19.30 -15.52 -19.73
C VAL A 84 19.14 -14.02 -19.91
N LEU A 85 17.92 -13.52 -20.11
CA LEU A 85 17.63 -12.09 -20.20
C LEU A 85 17.86 -11.36 -18.87
N LEU A 86 17.65 -12.02 -17.73
CA LEU A 86 17.91 -11.47 -16.40
C LEU A 86 19.41 -11.41 -16.11
N VAL A 87 20.18 -12.40 -16.57
CA VAL A 87 21.64 -12.47 -16.40
C VAL A 87 22.36 -11.52 -17.37
N LEU A 88 22.02 -11.53 -18.66
CA LEU A 88 22.56 -10.56 -19.63
C LEU A 88 22.04 -9.15 -19.34
N GLY A 89 20.81 -9.03 -18.86
CA GLY A 89 20.23 -7.76 -18.43
C GLY A 89 20.67 -7.34 -17.05
N SER A 90 21.37 -8.17 -16.26
CA SER A 90 21.76 -7.88 -14.87
C SER A 90 22.51 -6.54 -14.72
N PRO A 91 23.44 -6.17 -15.62
CA PRO A 91 24.05 -4.83 -15.59
C PRO A 91 23.05 -3.73 -15.95
N LEU A 92 22.10 -4.02 -16.84
CA LEU A 92 21.10 -3.07 -17.35
C LEU A 92 20.00 -2.79 -16.33
N TRP A 93 19.48 -3.79 -15.61
CA TRP A 93 18.43 -3.62 -14.61
C TRP A 93 18.85 -2.67 -13.49
N GLY A 94 20.11 -2.78 -13.02
CA GLY A 94 20.66 -1.86 -12.02
C GLY A 94 20.71 -0.42 -12.55
N SER A 95 21.23 -0.23 -13.76
CA SER A 95 21.28 1.11 -14.39
C SER A 95 19.89 1.69 -14.67
N LEU A 96 18.92 0.85 -15.04
CA LEU A 96 17.55 1.26 -15.36
C LEU A 96 16.78 1.65 -14.09
N LEU A 97 16.94 0.88 -13.01
CA LEU A 97 16.39 1.20 -11.70
C LEU A 97 16.99 2.51 -11.16
N LEU A 98 18.31 2.68 -11.28
CA LEU A 98 18.98 3.92 -10.90
C LEU A 98 18.45 5.11 -11.70
N THR A 99 18.30 4.95 -13.02
CA THR A 99 17.74 6.00 -13.90
C THR A 99 16.33 6.37 -13.49
N ALA A 100 15.48 5.38 -13.16
CA ALA A 100 14.12 5.63 -12.69
C ALA A 100 14.10 6.41 -11.37
N ILE A 101 14.98 6.07 -10.42
CA ILE A 101 15.11 6.80 -9.14
C ILE A 101 15.56 8.24 -9.39
N VAL A 102 16.57 8.44 -10.24
CA VAL A 102 17.06 9.78 -10.59
C VAL A 102 15.97 10.61 -11.27
N LEU A 103 15.22 10.03 -12.20
CA LEU A 103 14.10 10.71 -12.87
C LEU A 103 13.02 11.13 -11.88
N LEU A 104 12.67 10.27 -10.92
CA LEU A 104 11.72 10.61 -9.87
C LEU A 104 12.24 11.75 -8.98
N ALA A 105 13.51 11.71 -8.60
CA ALA A 105 14.14 12.76 -7.81
C ALA A 105 14.16 14.11 -8.56
N VAL A 106 14.53 14.09 -9.85
CA VAL A 106 14.53 15.27 -10.71
C VAL A 106 13.12 15.83 -10.89
N GLY A 107 12.14 14.96 -11.16
CA GLY A 107 10.73 15.35 -11.27
C GLY A 107 10.21 15.99 -9.98
N TYR A 108 10.57 15.43 -8.82
CA TYR A 108 10.23 16.01 -7.52
C TYR A 108 10.90 17.38 -7.29
N LEU A 109 12.18 17.51 -7.67
CA LEU A 109 12.90 18.78 -7.56
C LEU A 109 12.26 19.86 -8.42
N LEU A 110 11.98 19.57 -9.70
CA LEU A 110 11.31 20.47 -10.64
C LEU A 110 9.98 21.00 -10.10
N LEU A 111 9.24 20.14 -9.39
CA LEU A 111 7.98 20.47 -8.78
C LEU A 111 8.13 21.52 -7.66
N TRP A 112 9.24 21.48 -6.91
CA TRP A 112 9.55 22.43 -5.83
C TRP A 112 10.28 23.70 -6.29
N ILE A 113 10.90 23.71 -7.47
CA ILE A 113 11.60 24.88 -8.01
C ILE A 113 10.64 26.07 -8.19
N GLY A 114 9.43 25.84 -8.70
CA GLY A 114 8.44 26.91 -8.91
C GLY A 114 8.11 27.67 -7.62
N PRO A 115 7.69 26.97 -6.55
CA PRO A 115 7.47 27.58 -5.24
C PRO A 115 8.72 28.22 -4.63
N PHE A 116 9.90 27.64 -4.86
CA PHE A 116 11.15 28.19 -4.37
C PHE A 116 11.48 29.54 -5.01
N ILE A 117 11.39 29.65 -6.34
CA ILE A 117 11.61 30.90 -7.08
C ILE A 117 10.57 31.94 -6.67
N GLY A 118 9.28 31.57 -6.65
CA GLY A 118 8.20 32.48 -6.23
C GLY A 118 8.39 32.99 -4.80
N GLY A 119 8.81 32.12 -3.88
CA GLY A 119 9.08 32.48 -2.49
C GLY A 119 10.26 33.44 -2.36
N THR A 120 11.38 33.16 -3.04
CA THR A 120 12.54 34.06 -3.03
C THR A 120 12.24 35.43 -3.64
N LEU A 121 11.46 35.47 -4.73
CA LEU A 121 11.04 36.72 -5.36
C LEU A 121 10.10 37.53 -4.46
N ALA A 122 9.17 36.87 -3.78
CA ALA A 122 8.29 37.50 -2.80
C ALA A 122 9.08 38.12 -1.63
N VAL A 123 10.04 37.38 -1.08
CA VAL A 123 10.88 37.88 0.02
C VAL A 123 11.75 39.04 -0.46
N ALA A 124 12.39 38.92 -1.62
CA ALA A 124 13.24 39.97 -2.18
C ALA A 124 12.47 41.26 -2.47
N SER A 125 11.25 41.17 -3.00
CA SER A 125 10.40 42.33 -3.28
C SER A 125 9.86 43.00 -2.02
N ILE A 126 9.52 42.22 -0.97
CA ILE A 126 9.12 42.76 0.33
C ILE A 126 10.30 43.49 1.00
N ILE A 127 11.47 42.85 1.07
CA ILE A 127 12.65 43.45 1.70
C ILE A 127 13.12 44.67 0.90
N GLY A 128 13.24 44.53 -0.43
CA GLY A 128 13.63 45.63 -1.31
C GLY A 128 12.64 46.80 -1.24
N GLY A 129 11.35 46.50 -1.18
CA GLY A 129 10.30 47.51 -1.03
C GLY A 129 10.35 48.21 0.32
N ALA A 130 10.60 47.48 1.41
CA ALA A 130 10.76 48.04 2.75
C ALA A 130 12.01 48.93 2.87
N VAL A 131 13.14 48.49 2.32
CA VAL A 131 14.37 49.30 2.28
C VAL A 131 14.14 50.57 1.46
N SER A 132 13.53 50.43 0.28
CA SER A 132 13.20 51.58 -0.57
C SER A 132 12.26 52.58 0.13
N LEU A 133 11.32 52.10 0.93
CA LEU A 133 10.41 52.95 1.72
C LEU A 133 11.18 53.85 2.69
N VAL A 134 12.16 53.29 3.41
CA VAL A 134 13.03 54.04 4.34
C VAL A 134 13.88 55.05 3.60
N PHE A 135 14.47 54.65 2.46
CA PHE A 135 15.29 55.53 1.64
C PHE A 135 14.50 56.64 0.95
N SER A 136 13.19 56.45 0.75
CA SER A 136 12.34 57.45 0.11
C SER A 136 12.32 58.77 0.90
N CYS A 137 12.41 58.72 2.23
CA CYS A 137 12.49 59.90 3.09
C CYS A 137 13.76 60.72 2.82
N PHE A 138 14.91 60.05 2.63
CA PHE A 138 16.18 60.70 2.28
C PHE A 138 16.18 61.28 0.86
N VAL A 139 15.49 60.64 -0.09
CA VAL A 139 15.36 61.14 -1.47
C VAL A 139 14.51 62.42 -1.50
N THR A 140 13.41 62.48 -0.73
CA THR A 140 12.59 63.71 -0.64
C THR A 140 13.37 64.93 -0.16
N LEU A 141 14.36 64.73 0.73
CA LEU A 141 15.16 65.83 1.27
C LEU A 141 16.25 66.32 0.32
N ASN A 142 16.77 65.45 -0.57
CA ASN A 142 17.89 65.78 -1.46
C ASN A 142 17.46 66.17 -2.88
N GLU A 143 16.48 65.47 -3.45
CA GLU A 143 16.05 65.65 -4.86
C GLU A 143 14.69 66.33 -5.01
N GLY A 144 13.99 66.55 -3.88
CA GLY A 144 12.72 67.27 -3.84
C GLY A 144 11.49 66.37 -3.63
N ALA A 145 10.39 67.00 -3.22
CA ALA A 145 9.19 66.33 -2.73
C ALA A 145 8.53 65.40 -3.77
N VAL A 146 8.56 65.77 -5.06
CA VAL A 146 7.91 65.02 -6.14
C VAL A 146 8.61 63.67 -6.38
N VAL A 147 9.95 63.65 -6.41
CA VAL A 147 10.74 62.43 -6.64
C VAL A 147 10.59 61.47 -5.46
N GLY A 148 10.64 61.98 -4.22
CA GLY A 148 10.45 61.13 -3.04
C GLY A 148 9.02 60.57 -2.91
N MET A 149 7.98 61.31 -3.31
CA MET A 149 6.61 60.78 -3.37
C MET A 149 6.44 59.67 -4.42
N MET A 150 7.08 59.82 -5.59
CA MET A 150 7.09 58.76 -6.61
C MET A 150 7.82 57.51 -6.12
N GLN A 151 8.96 57.67 -5.43
CA GLN A 151 9.71 56.57 -4.83
C GLN A 151 8.92 55.85 -3.74
N LEU A 152 8.15 56.59 -2.91
CA LEU A 152 7.23 55.98 -1.94
C LEU A 152 6.18 55.11 -2.64
N GLY A 153 5.58 55.61 -3.72
CA GLY A 153 4.62 54.84 -4.52
C GLY A 153 5.21 53.54 -5.07
N ILE A 154 6.43 53.59 -5.62
CA ILE A 154 7.16 52.41 -6.12
C ILE A 154 7.43 51.42 -4.99
N SER A 155 7.80 51.91 -3.81
CA SER A 155 8.08 51.08 -2.63
C SER A 155 6.84 50.29 -2.19
N PHE A 156 5.69 50.95 -2.08
CA PHE A 156 4.42 50.29 -1.75
C PHE A 156 3.98 49.30 -2.85
N ALA A 157 4.14 49.67 -4.12
CA ALA A 157 3.84 48.77 -5.23
C ALA A 157 4.71 47.51 -5.18
N MET A 158 6.00 47.65 -4.87
CA MET A 158 6.94 46.52 -4.80
C MET A 158 6.64 45.58 -3.63
N VAL A 159 6.29 46.12 -2.45
CA VAL A 159 5.82 45.31 -1.31
C VAL A 159 4.49 44.61 -1.66
N GLY A 160 3.55 45.32 -2.30
CA GLY A 160 2.28 44.76 -2.73
C GLY A 160 2.44 43.60 -3.72
N VAL A 161 3.29 43.76 -4.72
CA VAL A 161 3.65 42.71 -5.68
C VAL A 161 4.28 41.51 -4.95
N GLY A 162 5.16 41.75 -3.98
CA GLY A 162 5.76 40.69 -3.18
C GLY A 162 4.76 39.86 -2.38
N ILE A 163 3.78 40.52 -1.76
CA ILE A 163 2.69 39.86 -1.03
C ILE A 163 1.82 39.04 -1.99
N LEU A 164 1.48 39.57 -3.16
CA LEU A 164 0.70 38.86 -4.18
C LEU A 164 1.42 37.61 -4.68
N ILE A 165 2.71 37.73 -5.01
CA ILE A 165 3.54 36.60 -5.46
C ILE A 165 3.68 35.57 -4.33
N GLY A 166 3.88 36.02 -3.09
CA GLY A 166 3.95 35.13 -1.92
C GLY A 166 2.65 34.37 -1.70
N GLY A 167 1.50 35.05 -1.77
CA GLY A 167 0.18 34.44 -1.66
C GLY A 167 -0.11 33.43 -2.78
N LEU A 168 0.22 33.78 -4.02
CA LEU A 168 0.08 32.89 -5.18
C LEU A 168 0.97 31.65 -5.04
N THR A 169 2.21 31.84 -4.61
CA THR A 169 3.17 30.77 -4.35
C THR A 169 2.68 29.82 -3.26
N TRP A 170 2.14 30.36 -2.16
CA TRP A 170 1.55 29.55 -1.09
C TRP A 170 0.34 28.75 -1.56
N TYR A 171 -0.52 29.35 -2.39
CA TYR A 171 -1.65 28.67 -2.99
C TYR A 171 -1.21 27.50 -3.86
N PHE A 172 -0.25 27.72 -4.79
CA PHE A 172 0.32 26.64 -5.61
C PHE A 172 0.98 25.54 -4.76
N SER A 173 1.71 25.91 -3.71
CA SER A 173 2.32 24.95 -2.78
C SER A 173 1.28 24.07 -2.09
N LYS A 174 0.11 24.62 -1.72
CA LYS A 174 -0.99 23.81 -1.17
C LYS A 174 -1.50 22.76 -2.15
N TYR A 175 -1.67 23.10 -3.43
CA TYR A 175 -2.11 22.13 -4.45
C TYR A 175 -1.11 20.98 -4.59
N ILE A 176 0.17 21.31 -4.61
CA ILE A 176 1.27 20.36 -4.67
C ILE A 176 1.24 19.40 -3.46
N VAL A 177 1.07 19.93 -2.25
CA VAL A 177 1.01 19.14 -1.02
C VAL A 177 -0.24 18.27 -0.98
N GLN A 178 -1.39 18.78 -1.42
CA GLN A 178 -2.62 17.98 -1.49
C GLN A 178 -2.49 16.83 -2.49
N PHE A 179 -1.86 17.10 -3.63
CA PHE A 179 -1.59 16.07 -4.64
C PHE A 179 -0.65 14.99 -4.11
N SER A 180 0.45 15.36 -3.44
CA SER A 180 1.40 14.40 -2.88
C SER A 180 0.79 13.55 -1.75
N ILE A 181 0.00 14.17 -0.86
CA ILE A 181 -0.74 13.45 0.18
C ILE A 181 -1.79 12.52 -0.44
N GLY A 182 -2.50 12.97 -1.48
CA GLY A 182 -3.48 12.17 -2.21
C GLY A 182 -2.84 10.92 -2.83
N LEU A 183 -1.71 11.11 -3.51
CA LEU A 183 -0.94 10.02 -4.12
C LEU A 183 -0.44 9.03 -3.06
N THR A 184 0.10 9.52 -1.95
CA THR A 184 0.60 8.70 -0.85
C THR A 184 -0.53 7.88 -0.21
N ARG A 185 -1.68 8.49 0.06
CA ARG A 185 -2.86 7.78 0.60
C ARG A 185 -3.39 6.75 -0.38
N TRP A 186 -3.40 7.05 -1.68
CA TRP A 186 -3.80 6.11 -2.72
C TRP A 186 -2.88 4.89 -2.78
N LEU A 187 -1.55 5.10 -2.74
CA LEU A 187 -0.56 4.02 -2.71
C LEU A 187 -0.73 3.12 -1.47
N ILE A 188 -0.90 3.71 -0.28
CA ILE A 188 -1.12 2.97 0.97
C ILE A 188 -2.42 2.15 0.91
N ARG A 189 -3.51 2.73 0.40
CA ARG A 189 -4.78 2.01 0.23
C ARG A 189 -4.65 0.85 -0.75
N LYS A 190 -3.92 1.03 -1.85
CA LYS A 190 -3.66 -0.01 -2.84
C LYS A 190 -2.84 -1.16 -2.24
N SER A 191 -1.79 -0.85 -1.49
CA SER A 191 -0.99 -1.85 -0.77
C SER A 191 -1.81 -2.63 0.26
N LYS A 192 -2.65 -1.96 1.07
CA LYS A 192 -3.52 -2.63 2.04
C LYS A 192 -4.56 -3.54 1.39
N ARG A 193 -5.11 -3.16 0.23
CA ARG A 193 -6.04 -4.01 -0.54
C ARG A 193 -5.36 -5.28 -1.06
N GLN A 194 -4.10 -5.17 -1.50
CA GLN A 194 -3.34 -6.34 -1.96
C GLN A 194 -2.98 -7.28 -0.80
N SER A 195 -2.63 -6.75 0.37
CA SER A 195 -2.36 -7.57 1.56
C SER A 195 -3.61 -8.32 2.07
N LYS A 196 -4.80 -7.72 1.98
CA LYS A 196 -6.07 -8.39 2.33
C LYS A 196 -6.57 -9.42 1.32
N ALA A 197 -6.03 -9.43 0.09
CA ALA A 197 -6.40 -10.41 -0.93
C ALA A 197 -5.51 -11.66 -0.90
N VAL A 198 -4.43 -11.63 -0.12
CA VAL A 198 -3.42 -12.69 -0.01
C VAL A 198 -3.49 -13.41 1.35
N ALA A 199 -4.25 -12.86 2.32
CA ALA A 199 -4.58 -13.47 3.60
C ALA A 199 -6.04 -13.95 3.56
#